data_AF-A0A958JJ13-F1
#
_entry.id   AF-A0A958JJ13-F1
#
_cell.length_a   1.000
_cell.length_b   1.000
_cell.length_c   1.000
_cell.angle_alpha   90.00
_cell.angle_beta   90.00
_cell.angle_gamma   90.00
#
_symmetry.space_group_name_H-M   'P 1'
#
loop_
_entity.id
_entity.type
_entity.pdbx_description
1 polymer ?
#
loop_
_entity_poly.entity_id
_entity_poly.type
_entity_poly.pdbx_seq_one_letter_code
_entity_poly.pdbx_strand_id
1 'polypeptide(L)'
;WAKYDLNMTNWPEIRDRKLFDQYVRKGGERFWWESVFQSAYEGNVATWDFQWTYSIWANSGLCITPARNLVRNIGVHPEATTQRRDSVYSSLGAEELDLPLKHPATVLASLDIDELEARLRFAHEQVLPYPLNKYIYSAYRFIAAKLPGRGRDR
;
A
#
# COMPACT_ATOMS: atom_id res chain seq x y z
N TRP A 1 -15.34 -6.44 9.48
CA TRP A 1 -15.31 -7.51 8.45
C TRP A 1 -16.61 -7.70 7.69
N ALA A 2 -17.81 -7.33 8.19
CA ALA A 2 -19.06 -7.54 7.45
C ALA A 2 -19.12 -6.88 6.04
N LYS A 3 -18.39 -5.78 5.86
CA LYS A 3 -18.27 -5.06 4.57
C LYS A 3 -16.99 -5.39 3.79
N TYR A 4 -16.20 -6.35 4.26
CA TYR A 4 -14.97 -6.73 3.59
C TYR A 4 -15.30 -7.57 2.34
N ASP A 5 -14.80 -7.14 1.20
CA ASP A 5 -14.94 -7.84 -0.08
C ASP A 5 -13.56 -8.18 -0.64
N LEU A 6 -13.14 -9.42 -0.41
CA LEU A 6 -11.88 -9.95 -0.93
C LEU A 6 -11.90 -10.07 -2.46
N ASN A 7 -13.07 -10.30 -3.07
CA ASN A 7 -13.19 -10.52 -4.51
C ASN A 7 -13.32 -9.20 -5.28
N MET A 8 -13.51 -8.09 -4.57
CA MET A 8 -13.71 -6.76 -5.15
C MET A 8 -14.81 -6.78 -6.22
N THR A 9 -15.96 -7.35 -5.87
CA THR A 9 -17.06 -7.76 -6.74
C THR A 9 -17.51 -6.65 -7.69
N ASN A 10 -17.52 -5.40 -7.20
CA ASN A 10 -17.98 -4.23 -7.97
C ASN A 10 -16.84 -3.42 -8.60
N TRP A 11 -15.60 -3.93 -8.58
CA TRP A 11 -14.43 -3.22 -9.12
C TRP A 11 -14.61 -2.79 -10.59
N PRO A 12 -15.12 -3.62 -11.53
CA PRO A 12 -15.29 -3.20 -12.92
C PRO A 12 -16.16 -1.94 -13.05
N GLU A 13 -17.29 -1.88 -12.34
CA GLU A 13 -18.16 -0.70 -12.37
C GLU A 13 -17.49 0.53 -11.74
N ILE A 14 -16.86 0.35 -10.58
CA ILE A 14 -16.16 1.42 -9.85
C ILE A 14 -15.06 2.04 -10.73
N ARG A 15 -14.28 1.19 -11.41
CA ARG A 15 -13.21 1.58 -12.33
C ARG A 15 -13.77 2.33 -13.54
N ASP A 16 -14.73 1.75 -14.25
CA ASP A 16 -15.24 2.30 -15.51
C ASP A 16 -15.94 3.65 -15.31
N ARG A 17 -16.57 3.85 -14.14
CA ARG A 17 -17.20 5.11 -13.74
C ARG A 17 -16.24 6.06 -13.01
N LYS A 18 -14.98 5.66 -12.76
CA LYS A 18 -13.97 6.42 -12.03
C LYS A 18 -14.44 6.89 -10.65
N LEU A 19 -15.19 6.06 -9.94
CA LEU A 19 -15.81 6.46 -8.68
C LEU A 19 -14.80 6.77 -7.57
N PHE A 20 -13.59 6.22 -7.65
CA PHE A 20 -12.55 6.44 -6.64
C PHE A 20 -11.70 7.70 -6.88
N ASP A 21 -11.85 8.38 -8.02
CA ASP A 21 -11.16 9.65 -8.31
C ASP A 21 -11.48 10.76 -7.28
N GLN A 22 -12.60 10.63 -6.57
CA GLN A 22 -13.01 11.55 -5.51
C GLN A 22 -12.13 11.48 -4.26
N TYR A 23 -11.48 10.33 -4.00
CA TYR A 23 -10.65 10.12 -2.80
C TYR A 23 -9.20 10.55 -3.00
N VAL A 24 -8.77 10.74 -4.25
CA VAL A 24 -7.37 10.98 -4.59
C VAL A 24 -7.28 12.18 -5.52
N ARG A 25 -6.53 13.23 -5.18
CA ARG A 25 -6.42 14.45 -6.01
C ARG A 25 -5.46 14.32 -7.19
N LYS A 26 -4.32 13.63 -6.99
CA LYS A 26 -3.22 13.63 -7.96
C LYS A 26 -3.39 12.52 -8.98
N GLY A 27 -3.29 12.86 -10.27
CA GLY A 27 -3.46 11.89 -11.36
C GLY A 27 -2.48 10.70 -11.29
N GLY A 28 -1.22 10.95 -10.91
CA GLY A 28 -0.24 9.88 -10.73
C GLY A 28 -0.60 8.90 -9.61
N GLU A 29 -1.16 9.40 -8.51
CA GLU A 29 -1.63 8.56 -7.41
C GLU A 29 -2.90 7.79 -7.78
N ARG A 30 -3.83 8.40 -8.52
CA ARG A 30 -5.01 7.71 -9.06
C ARG A 30 -4.60 6.53 -9.92
N PHE A 31 -3.70 6.76 -10.87
CA PHE A 31 -3.18 5.72 -11.75
C PHE A 31 -2.53 4.58 -10.97
N TRP A 32 -1.77 4.90 -9.92
CA TRP A 32 -1.17 3.90 -9.05
C TRP A 32 -2.22 3.06 -8.33
N TRP A 33 -3.20 3.69 -7.68
CA TRP A 33 -4.28 2.97 -6.98
C TRP A 33 -5.11 2.11 -7.93
N GLU A 34 -5.48 2.64 -9.10
CA GLU A 34 -6.20 1.89 -10.12
C GLU A 34 -5.40 0.67 -10.58
N SER A 35 -4.09 0.84 -10.82
CA SER A 35 -3.19 -0.26 -11.19
C SER A 35 -3.10 -1.33 -10.11
N VAL A 36 -3.03 -0.92 -8.84
CA VAL A 36 -2.97 -1.82 -7.68
C VAL A 36 -4.29 -2.58 -7.50
N PHE A 37 -5.42 -1.88 -7.56
CA PHE A 37 -6.74 -2.51 -7.45
C PHE A 37 -7.02 -3.46 -8.62
N GLN A 38 -6.66 -3.08 -9.84
CA GLN A 38 -6.76 -3.98 -10.99
C GLN A 38 -5.91 -5.23 -10.78
N SER A 39 -4.67 -5.09 -10.28
CA SER A 39 -3.80 -6.23 -9.99
C SER A 39 -4.37 -7.12 -8.88
N ALA A 40 -4.94 -6.54 -7.83
CA ALA A 40 -5.57 -7.28 -6.75
C ALA A 40 -6.82 -8.05 -7.23
N TYR A 41 -7.67 -7.40 -8.03
CA TYR A 41 -8.86 -8.00 -8.63
C TYR A 41 -8.54 -9.19 -9.54
N GLU A 42 -7.46 -9.10 -10.33
CA GLU A 42 -6.99 -10.20 -11.19
C GLU A 42 -6.31 -11.35 -10.42
N GLY A 43 -6.21 -11.26 -9.08
CA GLY A 43 -5.49 -12.22 -8.27
C GLY A 43 -3.97 -12.16 -8.47
N ASN A 44 -3.47 -11.06 -9.06
CA ASN A 44 -2.06 -10.86 -9.30
C ASN A 44 -1.28 -10.41 -8.06
N VAL A 45 -1.99 -10.01 -6.99
CA VAL A 45 -1.41 -9.64 -5.71
C VAL A 45 -1.77 -10.71 -4.67
N ALA A 46 -0.77 -11.18 -3.91
CA ALA A 46 -0.95 -12.19 -2.87
C ALA A 46 -1.16 -11.58 -1.46
N THR A 47 -1.43 -10.27 -1.37
CA THR A 47 -1.70 -9.55 -0.12
C THR A 47 -3.19 -9.20 -0.01
N TRP A 48 -3.66 -8.90 1.20
CA TRP A 48 -5.08 -8.65 1.53
C TRP A 48 -5.38 -7.16 1.79
N ASP A 49 -4.33 -6.36 2.00
CA ASP A 49 -4.37 -4.96 2.40
C ASP A 49 -4.98 -4.05 1.32
N PHE A 50 -4.78 -4.37 0.04
CA PHE A 50 -5.41 -3.64 -1.06
C PHE A 50 -6.92 -3.90 -1.14
N GLN A 51 -7.37 -5.14 -0.97
CA GLN A 51 -8.79 -5.50 -0.93
C GLN A 51 -9.48 -4.86 0.27
N TRP A 52 -8.76 -4.74 1.39
CA TRP A 52 -9.24 -4.01 2.56
C TRP A 52 -9.42 -2.52 2.26
N THR A 53 -8.42 -1.89 1.63
CA THR A 53 -8.52 -0.48 1.21
C THR A 53 -9.67 -0.26 0.22
N TYR A 54 -9.80 -1.13 -0.78
CA TYR A 54 -10.93 -1.13 -1.71
C TYR A 54 -12.27 -1.18 -0.96
N SER A 55 -12.40 -2.09 0.02
CA SER A 55 -13.63 -2.29 0.77
C SER A 55 -14.03 -1.03 1.55
N ILE A 56 -13.05 -0.32 2.12
CA ILE A 56 -13.28 0.97 2.80
C ILE A 56 -13.82 1.99 1.81
N TRP A 57 -13.15 2.18 0.67
CA TRP A 57 -13.52 3.20 -0.32
C TRP A 57 -14.85 2.90 -1.01
N ALA A 58 -15.13 1.63 -1.32
CA ALA A 58 -16.40 1.17 -1.89
C ALA A 58 -17.59 1.41 -0.95
N ASN A 59 -17.32 1.56 0.35
CA ASN A 59 -18.32 1.84 1.38
C ASN A 59 -18.29 3.28 1.91
N SER A 60 -17.54 4.18 1.25
CA SER A 60 -17.33 5.57 1.69
C SER A 60 -16.86 5.67 3.15
N GLY A 61 -16.04 4.70 3.58
CA GLY A 61 -15.48 4.64 4.91
C GLY A 61 -14.32 5.62 5.10
N LEU A 62 -14.08 5.99 6.36
CA LEU A 62 -12.93 6.79 6.77
C LEU A 62 -12.01 5.96 7.67
N CYS A 63 -10.71 6.20 7.55
CA CYS A 63 -9.70 5.63 8.44
C CYS A 63 -9.40 6.62 9.57
N ILE A 64 -9.27 6.09 10.79
CA ILE A 64 -8.78 6.86 11.94
C ILE A 64 -7.29 6.60 12.06
N THR A 65 -6.49 7.64 11.93
CA THR A 65 -5.04 7.57 12.08
C THR A 65 -4.63 8.30 13.37
N PRO A 66 -3.84 7.67 14.26
CA PRO A 66 -3.35 8.36 15.44
C PRO A 66 -2.37 9.48 15.05
N ALA A 67 -2.31 10.55 15.85
CA ALA A 67 -1.35 11.65 15.64
C ALA A 67 0.11 11.25 15.91
N ARG A 68 0.32 10.08 16.54
CA ARG A 68 1.61 9.50 16.92
C ARG A 68 1.69 8.08 16.39
N ASN A 69 2.90 7.64 16.06
CA ASN A 69 3.10 6.26 15.67
C ASN A 69 3.10 5.35 16.90
N LEU A 70 2.05 4.55 17.09
CA LEU A 70 1.89 3.74 18.31
C LEU A 70 2.62 2.38 18.25
N VAL A 71 3.28 2.07 17.14
CA VAL A 71 3.88 0.75 16.89
C VAL A 71 5.27 0.87 16.28
N ARG A 72 6.22 0.04 16.69
CA ARG A 72 7.51 -0.08 16.02
C ARG A 72 7.53 -1.36 15.18
N ASN A 73 7.82 -1.25 13.89
CA ASN A 73 7.97 -2.41 13.03
C ASN A 73 9.34 -3.07 13.25
N ILE A 74 9.36 -4.23 13.91
CA ILE A 74 10.58 -5.01 14.16
C ILE A 74 10.84 -6.08 13.09
N GLY A 75 9.97 -6.19 12.08
CA GLY A 75 10.03 -7.22 11.04
C GLY A 75 10.82 -6.83 9.79
N VAL A 76 11.52 -5.69 9.80
CA VAL A 76 12.34 -5.22 8.68
C VAL A 76 13.81 -5.44 9.02
N HIS A 77 14.37 -6.53 8.48
CA HIS A 77 15.78 -6.88 8.62
C HIS A 77 16.20 -7.81 7.47
N PRO A 78 17.51 -8.01 7.22
CA PRO A 78 17.98 -8.78 6.06
C PRO A 78 17.44 -10.22 5.98
N GLU A 79 17.13 -10.82 7.12
CA GLU A 79 16.59 -12.18 7.23
C GLU A 79 15.05 -12.27 7.17
N ALA A 80 14.35 -11.15 7.06
CA ALA A 80 12.88 -11.14 7.05
C ALA A 80 12.30 -11.95 5.87
N THR A 81 11.16 -12.59 6.08
CA THR A 81 10.48 -13.43 5.09
C THR A 81 9.75 -12.62 4.02
N THR A 82 9.25 -11.43 4.38
CA THR A 82 8.33 -10.66 3.52
C THR A 82 8.84 -9.26 3.20
N GLN A 83 9.50 -8.58 4.15
CA GLN A 83 9.91 -7.18 3.97
C GLN A 83 11.38 -6.95 4.32
N ARG A 84 12.22 -6.94 3.28
CA ARG A 84 13.68 -6.78 3.39
C ARG A 84 14.18 -5.39 3.01
N ARG A 85 13.28 -4.52 2.55
CA ARG A 85 13.62 -3.14 2.20
C ARG A 85 13.16 -2.24 3.34
N ASP A 86 14.04 -1.33 3.73
CA ASP A 86 13.68 -0.22 4.58
C ASP A 86 12.56 0.59 3.93
N SER A 87 11.85 1.38 4.72
CA SER A 87 10.92 2.41 4.27
C SER A 87 10.91 3.54 5.28
N VAL A 88 10.25 4.66 4.97
CA VAL A 88 10.06 5.73 5.97
C VAL A 88 9.37 5.17 7.23
N TYR A 89 8.55 4.12 7.09
CA TYR A 89 7.87 3.45 8.19
C TYR A 89 8.72 2.44 8.97
N SER A 90 9.83 1.92 8.40
CA SER A 90 10.66 0.92 9.11
C SER A 90 11.49 1.55 10.22
N SER A 91 11.76 2.85 10.14
CA SER A 91 12.56 3.59 11.11
C SER A 91 11.74 4.29 12.20
N LEU A 92 10.40 4.24 12.13
CA LEU A 92 9.54 4.89 13.12
C LEU A 92 9.54 4.13 14.44
N GLY A 93 9.85 4.84 15.53
CA GLY A 93 9.70 4.35 16.90
C GLY A 93 8.24 4.37 17.34
N ALA A 94 7.90 3.55 18.34
CA ALA A 94 6.61 3.65 19.00
C ALA A 94 6.62 4.84 19.98
N GLU A 95 5.53 5.59 20.01
CA GLU A 95 5.30 6.75 20.85
C GLU A 95 4.03 6.53 21.70
N GLU A 96 4.01 7.16 22.88
CA GLU A 96 2.83 7.17 23.75
C GLU A 96 1.77 8.15 23.24
N LEU A 97 0.51 7.87 23.59
CA LEU A 97 -0.64 8.69 23.23
C LEU A 97 -1.11 9.51 24.42
N ASP A 98 -1.31 10.82 24.21
CA ASP A 98 -1.87 11.68 25.24
C ASP A 98 -3.36 11.40 25.46
N LEU A 99 -3.74 11.16 26.72
CA LEU A 99 -5.12 10.88 27.12
C LEU A 99 -5.67 11.98 28.06
N PRO A 100 -6.99 12.28 28.01
CA PRO A 100 -8.01 11.65 27.17
C PRO A 100 -7.99 12.15 25.71
N LEU A 101 -8.46 11.31 24.79
CA LEU A 101 -8.60 11.69 23.38
C LEU A 101 -9.67 12.77 23.21
N LYS A 102 -9.37 13.75 22.34
CA LYS A 102 -10.31 14.78 21.93
C LYS A 102 -10.99 14.35 20.64
N HIS A 103 -12.27 14.02 20.72
CA HIS A 103 -13.05 13.71 19.53
C HIS A 103 -13.30 15.00 18.73
N PRO A 104 -13.11 15.00 17.40
CA PRO A 104 -13.44 16.16 16.59
C PRO A 104 -14.95 16.43 16.63
N ALA A 105 -15.33 17.71 16.61
CA ALA A 105 -16.75 18.10 16.58
C ALA A 105 -17.45 17.64 15.28
N THR A 106 -16.68 17.55 14.19
CA THR A 106 -17.15 17.08 12.88
C THR A 106 -16.19 16.03 12.36
N VAL A 107 -16.72 14.90 11.87
CA VAL A 107 -15.94 13.82 11.26
C VAL A 107 -15.90 14.04 9.74
N LEU A 108 -14.73 14.41 9.22
CA LEU A 108 -14.46 14.63 7.80
C LEU A 108 -13.11 14.01 7.41
N ALA A 109 -12.94 13.71 6.12
CA ALA A 109 -11.65 13.29 5.58
C ALA A 109 -10.61 14.42 5.72
N SER A 110 -9.39 14.05 6.08
CA SER A 110 -8.28 14.99 6.30
C SER A 110 -7.35 14.99 5.08
N LEU A 111 -7.57 15.93 4.17
CA LEU A 111 -6.84 16.00 2.90
C LEU A 111 -5.32 16.16 3.06
N ASP A 112 -4.90 16.87 4.10
CA ASP A 112 -3.49 17.07 4.46
C ASP A 112 -2.80 15.77 4.88
N ILE A 113 -3.50 14.92 5.64
CA ILE A 113 -3.01 13.59 6.04
C ILE A 113 -2.96 12.65 4.84
N ASP A 114 -3.99 12.67 4.00
CA ASP A 114 -4.01 11.87 2.76
C ASP A 114 -2.86 12.26 1.83
N GLU A 115 -2.61 13.57 1.65
CA GLU A 115 -1.49 14.07 0.82
C GLU A 115 -0.11 13.75 1.42
N LEU A 116 0.03 13.81 2.74
CA LEU A 116 1.25 13.41 3.44
C LEU A 116 1.53 11.92 3.24
N GLU A 117 0.53 11.07 3.46
CA GLU A 117 0.64 9.63 3.32
C GLU A 117 0.97 9.23 1.88
N ALA A 118 0.31 9.85 0.89
CA ALA A 118 0.65 9.69 -0.52
C ALA A 118 2.12 10.07 -0.79
N ARG A 119 2.58 11.20 -0.26
CA ARG A 119 3.97 11.65 -0.42
C ARG A 119 4.96 10.66 0.18
N LEU A 120 4.68 10.13 1.38
CA LEU A 120 5.54 9.16 2.04
C LEU A 120 5.63 7.85 1.25
N ARG A 121 4.51 7.38 0.71
CA ARG A 121 4.44 6.21 -0.18
C ARG A 121 5.32 6.38 -1.41
N PHE A 122 5.15 7.48 -2.14
CA PHE A 122 5.91 7.73 -3.38
C PHE A 122 7.37 8.17 -3.16
N ALA A 123 7.70 8.76 -2.01
CA ALA A 123 9.09 9.09 -1.67
C ALA A 123 9.95 7.84 -1.52
N HIS A 124 9.32 6.73 -1.10
CA HIS A 124 9.99 5.46 -0.91
C HIS A 124 9.91 4.56 -2.17
N GLU A 125 8.82 4.67 -2.93
CA GLU A 125 8.67 4.00 -4.21
C GLU A 125 9.40 4.76 -5.33
N GLN A 126 10.72 4.61 -5.44
CA GLN A 126 11.40 4.74 -6.76
C GLN A 126 11.08 3.56 -7.69
N VAL A 127 9.91 2.97 -7.53
CA VAL A 127 9.52 1.70 -8.13
C VAL A 127 8.34 1.97 -9.04
N LEU A 128 8.45 1.49 -10.27
CA LEU A 128 7.37 1.47 -11.23
C LEU A 128 6.08 0.92 -10.58
N PRO A 129 4.89 1.36 -11.03
CA PRO A 129 3.60 0.87 -10.52
C PRO A 129 3.64 -0.63 -10.25
N TYR A 130 3.09 -1.08 -9.11
CA TYR A 130 3.12 -2.49 -8.65
C TYR A 130 3.05 -3.56 -9.75
N PRO A 131 2.17 -3.48 -10.78
CA PRO A 131 2.17 -4.44 -11.90
C PRO A 131 3.53 -4.56 -12.61
N LEU A 132 4.23 -3.45 -12.86
CA LEU A 132 5.54 -3.44 -13.49
C LEU A 132 6.63 -4.01 -12.57
N ASN A 133 6.53 -3.80 -11.25
CA ASN A 133 7.47 -4.37 -10.29
C ASN A 133 7.40 -5.91 -10.27
N LYS A 134 6.20 -6.50 -10.39
CA LYS A 134 6.02 -7.96 -10.46
C LYS A 134 6.67 -8.57 -11.70
N TYR A 135 6.49 -7.96 -12.88
CA TYR A 135 7.11 -8.44 -14.12
C TYR A 135 8.63 -8.28 -14.12
N ILE A 136 9.14 -7.20 -13.51
CA ILE A 136 10.58 -7.01 -13.32
C ILE A 136 11.14 -8.08 -12.38
N TYR A 137 10.45 -8.40 -11.29
CA TYR A 137 10.90 -9.43 -10.35
C TYR A 137 10.85 -10.85 -10.96
N SER A 138 9.82 -11.16 -11.76
CA SER A 138 9.74 -12.43 -12.48
C SER A 138 10.79 -12.53 -13.60
N ALA A 139 11.03 -11.45 -14.35
CA ALA A 139 12.06 -11.39 -15.37
C ALA A 139 13.47 -11.47 -14.76
N TYR A 140 13.69 -10.79 -13.63
CA TYR A 140 14.94 -10.87 -12.87
C TYR A 140 15.21 -12.29 -12.36
N ARG A 141 14.21 -12.97 -11.77
CA ARG A 141 14.36 -14.38 -11.36
C ARG A 141 14.67 -15.30 -12.54
N PHE A 142 14.07 -15.05 -13.70
CA PHE A 142 14.31 -15.83 -14.92
C PHE A 142 15.72 -15.62 -15.48
N ILE A 143 16.23 -14.38 -15.46
CA ILE A 143 17.59 -14.04 -15.89
C ILE A 143 18.62 -14.57 -14.88
N ALA A 144 18.38 -14.40 -13.57
CA ALA A 144 19.25 -14.88 -12.50
C ALA A 144 19.38 -16.42 -12.49
N ALA A 145 18.32 -17.15 -12.84
CA ALA A 145 18.36 -18.61 -13.00
C ALA A 145 19.15 -19.08 -14.23
N LYS A 146 19.46 -18.18 -15.18
CA LYS A 146 20.22 -18.48 -16.41
C LYS A 146 21.66 -17.97 -16.38
N LEU A 147 22.10 -17.30 -15.32
CA LEU A 147 23.49 -16.88 -15.17
C LEU A 147 24.33 -18.06 -14.65
N PRO A 148 25.38 -18.50 -15.36
CA PRO A 148 26.26 -19.56 -14.88
C PRO A 148 26.97 -19.11 -13.60
N GLY A 149 26.94 -19.95 -12.58
CA GLY A 149 27.60 -19.69 -11.30
C GLY A 149 29.07 -19.36 -11.51
N ARG A 150 29.47 -18.13 -11.21
CA ARG A 150 30.88 -17.76 -11.19
C ARG A 150 31.51 -18.46 -9.99
N GLY A 151 32.34 -19.45 -10.28
CA GLY A 151 33.00 -20.30 -9.28
C GLY A 151 33.69 -19.47 -8.19
N ARG A 152 33.52 -19.90 -6.95
CA ARG A 152 34.43 -19.54 -5.86
C ARG A 152 35.67 -20.41 -5.99
N ASP A 153 36.71 -19.85 -6.58
CA ASP A 153 38.09 -20.27 -6.28
C ASP A 153 38.69 -19.22 -5.34
N ARG A 154 38.92 -19.67 -4.09
CA ARG A 154 40.04 -19.39 -3.17
C ARG A 154 39.59 -19.49 -1.72
#